data_AF-A0A7C1FU61-F1
#
_entry.id   AF-A0A7C1FU61-F1
#
_cell.length_a   1.000
_cell.length_b   1.000
_cell.length_c   1.000
_cell.angle_alpha   90.00
_cell.angle_beta   90.00
_cell.angle_gamma   90.00
#
_symmetry.space_group_name_H-M   'P 1'
#
loop_
_entity.id
_entity.type
_entity.pdbx_description
1 polymer ?
#
loop_
_entity_poly.entity_id
_entity_poly.type
_entity_poly.pdbx_seq_one_letter_code
_entity_poly.pdbx_strand_id
1 'polypeptide(L)'
;MTVAFIDTDVIIRFLTGDDLTKQAQAAAVFERVQDGQIEIAAPDTVIADAVYVLSSPRLYHLPRDHVRDLLAPLVRLPGFKLRNRRTVLRALDLYASANIGFGDAMIVATMEQSGSQIVYSYDVHFERFAGIRRQEPG
;
A
#
# COMPACT_ATOMS: atom_id res chain seq x y z
N MET A 1 -23.67 -11.12 6.28
CA MET A 1 -22.39 -11.44 6.94
C MET A 1 -21.63 -10.13 7.14
N THR A 2 -21.00 -9.94 8.29
CA THR A 2 -20.16 -8.76 8.56
C THR A 2 -18.72 -9.04 8.11
N VAL A 3 -18.09 -8.08 7.44
CA VAL A 3 -16.68 -8.20 7.03
C VAL A 3 -15.81 -7.61 8.15
N ALA A 4 -14.80 -8.36 8.60
CA ALA A 4 -13.86 -7.88 9.61
C ALA A 4 -12.88 -6.88 9.00
N PHE A 5 -12.49 -5.85 9.76
CA PHE A 5 -11.44 -4.92 9.34
C PHE A 5 -10.10 -5.30 9.97
N ILE A 6 -9.02 -5.14 9.20
CA ILE A 6 -7.65 -5.35 9.66
C ILE A 6 -6.94 -4.01 9.83
N ASP A 7 -6.17 -3.87 10.89
CA ASP A 7 -5.33 -2.70 11.17
C ASP A 7 -3.89 -2.93 10.67
N THR A 8 -3.15 -1.84 10.52
CA THR A 8 -1.76 -1.82 10.07
C THR A 8 -0.87 -2.66 10.96
N ASP A 9 -1.08 -2.65 12.28
CA ASP A 9 -0.22 -3.37 13.21
C ASP A 9 -0.24 -4.89 12.97
N VAL A 10 -1.39 -5.49 12.64
CA VAL A 10 -1.51 -6.92 12.30
C VAL A 10 -0.70 -7.25 11.04
N ILE A 11 -0.74 -6.37 10.02
CA ILE A 11 0.08 -6.52 8.81
C ILE A 11 1.57 -6.48 9.17
N ILE A 12 1.98 -5.52 10.02
CA ILE A 12 3.38 -5.39 10.44
C ILE A 12 3.83 -6.64 11.22
N ARG A 13 3.05 -7.09 12.20
CA ARG A 13 3.38 -8.30 12.98
C ARG A 13 3.52 -9.53 12.10
N PHE A 14 2.66 -9.66 11.10
CA PHE A 14 2.77 -10.75 10.13
C PHE A 14 4.10 -10.70 9.35
N LEU A 15 4.48 -9.53 8.83
CA LEU A 15 5.60 -9.37 7.91
C LEU A 15 6.98 -9.32 8.57
N THR A 16 7.10 -8.81 9.80
CA THR A 16 8.42 -8.50 10.39
C THR A 16 8.92 -9.52 11.40
N GLY A 17 8.02 -10.30 12.01
CA GLY A 17 8.39 -11.29 13.02
C GLY A 17 9.07 -10.72 14.27
N ASP A 18 8.86 -9.43 14.56
CA ASP A 18 9.42 -8.74 15.73
C ASP A 18 8.80 -9.21 17.07
N ASP A 19 7.61 -9.81 17.00
CA ASP A 19 6.92 -10.50 18.08
C ASP A 19 6.37 -11.82 17.53
N LEU A 20 7.05 -12.93 17.83
CA LEU A 20 6.71 -14.26 17.29
C LEU A 20 5.30 -14.73 17.68
N THR A 21 4.79 -14.32 18.84
CA THR A 21 3.45 -14.71 19.29
C THR A 21 2.40 -14.00 18.45
N LYS A 22 2.54 -12.68 18.30
CA LYS A 22 1.62 -11.89 17.45
C LYS A 22 1.76 -12.24 15.99
N GLN A 23 2.97 -12.56 15.52
CA GLN A 23 3.21 -13.01 14.16
C GLN A 23 2.43 -14.29 13.88
N ALA A 24 2.51 -15.31 14.75
CA ALA A 24 1.76 -16.56 14.57
C ALA A 24 0.23 -16.32 14.55
N GLN A 25 -0.26 -15.42 15.41
CA GLN A 25 -1.68 -15.04 15.42
C GLN A 25 -2.10 -14.31 14.13
N ALA A 26 -1.28 -13.38 13.64
CA ALA A 26 -1.54 -12.67 12.39
C ALA A 26 -1.46 -13.60 11.18
N ALA A 27 -0.49 -14.51 11.16
CA ALA A 27 -0.34 -15.54 10.13
C ALA A 27 -1.60 -16.41 10.03
N ALA A 28 -2.14 -16.87 11.16
CA ALA A 28 -3.38 -17.64 11.17
C ALA A 28 -4.57 -16.87 10.57
N VAL A 29 -4.61 -15.53 10.68
CA VAL A 29 -5.63 -14.72 9.99
C VAL A 29 -5.41 -14.74 8.48
N PHE A 30 -4.20 -14.47 8.00
CA PHE A 30 -3.88 -14.44 6.57
C PHE A 30 -4.00 -15.82 5.90
N GLU A 31 -3.67 -16.90 6.59
CA GLU A 31 -3.88 -18.28 6.12
C GLU A 31 -5.37 -18.54 5.87
N ARG A 32 -6.24 -18.20 6.83
CA ARG A 32 -7.70 -18.35 6.67
C ARG A 32 -8.27 -17.48 5.55
N VAL A 33 -7.70 -16.30 5.31
CA VAL A 33 -8.04 -15.44 4.17
C VAL A 33 -7.60 -16.08 2.85
N GLN A 34 -6.39 -16.63 2.81
CA GLN A 34 -5.85 -17.31 1.63
C GLN A 34 -6.64 -18.56 1.26
N ASP A 35 -7.07 -19.32 2.26
CA ASP A 35 -7.89 -20.54 2.11
C ASP A 35 -9.37 -20.23 1.80
N GLY A 36 -9.75 -18.95 1.72
CA GLY A 36 -11.12 -18.52 1.42
C GLY A 36 -12.12 -18.77 2.56
N GLN A 37 -11.64 -19.04 3.78
CA GLN A 37 -12.49 -19.30 4.94
C GLN A 37 -13.10 -18.01 5.52
N ILE A 38 -12.38 -16.90 5.40
CA ILE A 38 -12.82 -15.57 5.85
C ILE A 38 -12.48 -14.50 4.83
N GLU A 39 -13.19 -13.38 4.91
CA GLU A 39 -12.82 -12.13 4.24
C GLU A 39 -12.46 -11.07 5.28
N ILE A 40 -11.45 -10.26 4.95
CA ILE A 40 -11.05 -9.09 5.71
C ILE A 40 -11.07 -7.85 4.81
N ALA A 41 -11.24 -6.67 5.38
CA ALA A 41 -11.21 -5.41 4.67
C ALA A 41 -10.28 -4.40 5.33
N ALA A 42 -9.81 -3.42 4.56
CA ALA A 42 -9.16 -2.24 5.09
C ALA A 42 -9.36 -1.03 4.17
N PRO A 43 -9.28 0.20 4.69
CA PRO A 43 -9.03 1.36 3.86
C PRO A 43 -7.62 1.27 3.23
N ASP A 44 -7.40 1.98 2.12
CA ASP A 44 -6.08 2.10 1.50
C ASP A 44 -5.05 2.77 2.42
N THR A 45 -5.50 3.60 3.38
CA THR A 45 -4.64 4.20 4.42
C THR A 45 -3.91 3.17 5.27
N VAL A 46 -4.49 1.98 5.51
CA VAL A 46 -3.79 0.89 6.25
C VAL A 46 -2.56 0.40 5.47
N ILE A 47 -2.64 0.37 4.13
CA ILE A 47 -1.47 0.03 3.31
C ILE A 47 -0.47 1.19 3.30
N ALA A 48 -0.93 2.44 3.28
CA ALA A 48 -0.05 3.61 3.37
C ALA A 48 0.73 3.65 4.69
N ASP A 49 0.08 3.37 5.81
CA ASP A 49 0.72 3.29 7.12
C ASP A 49 1.69 2.11 7.18
N ALA A 50 1.35 0.96 6.57
CA ALA A 50 2.26 -0.17 6.48
C ALA A 50 3.53 0.18 5.67
N VAL A 51 3.39 0.89 4.55
CA VAL A 51 4.53 1.40 3.78
C VAL A 51 5.38 2.35 4.63
N TYR A 52 4.77 3.27 5.36
CA TYR A 52 5.49 4.19 6.25
C TYR A 52 6.26 3.43 7.34
N VAL A 53 5.61 2.51 8.05
CA VAL A 53 6.25 1.74 9.13
C VAL A 53 7.41 0.89 8.61
N LEU A 54 7.20 0.16 7.51
CA LEU A 54 8.21 -0.73 6.95
C LEU A 54 9.41 0.04 6.40
N SER A 55 9.18 1.18 5.73
CA SER A 55 10.27 1.97 5.10
C SER A 55 10.94 2.97 6.03
N SER A 56 10.32 3.33 7.16
CA SER A 56 10.82 4.37 8.05
C SER A 56 12.22 4.05 8.58
N PRO A 57 13.18 4.99 8.46
CA PRO A 57 14.53 4.78 8.98
C PRO A 57 14.64 4.62 10.48
N ARG A 58 13.60 5.01 11.22
CA ARG A 58 13.52 4.89 12.69
C ARG A 58 12.82 3.61 13.15
N LEU A 59 12.28 2.84 12.20
CA LEU A 59 11.54 1.61 12.46
C LEU A 59 12.27 0.46 11.75
N TYR A 60 11.72 -0.06 10.64
CA TYR A 60 12.27 -1.24 9.99
C TYR A 60 13.27 -0.95 8.87
N HIS A 61 13.33 0.30 8.35
CA HIS A 61 14.28 0.72 7.30
C HIS A 61 14.34 -0.24 6.10
N LEU A 62 13.21 -0.81 5.67
CA LEU A 62 13.21 -1.70 4.53
C LEU A 62 13.37 -0.92 3.22
N PRO A 63 14.16 -1.44 2.27
CA PRO A 63 14.22 -0.91 0.90
C PRO A 63 12.83 -0.88 0.24
N ARG A 64 12.59 0.11 -0.64
CA ARG A 64 11.27 0.37 -1.25
C ARG A 64 10.74 -0.81 -2.07
N ASP A 65 11.62 -1.46 -2.82
CA ASP A 65 11.35 -2.68 -3.57
C ASP A 65 10.94 -3.82 -2.64
N HIS A 66 11.65 -4.01 -1.53
CA HIS A 66 11.30 -5.00 -0.52
C HIS A 66 9.93 -4.72 0.13
N VAL A 67 9.62 -3.45 0.46
CA VAL A 67 8.29 -3.07 0.97
C VAL A 67 7.18 -3.41 -0.03
N ARG A 68 7.39 -3.11 -1.32
CA ARG A 68 6.47 -3.47 -2.40
C ARG A 68 6.29 -4.99 -2.49
N ASP A 69 7.36 -5.75 -2.43
CA ASP A 69 7.34 -7.21 -2.57
C ASP A 69 6.67 -7.91 -1.38
N LEU A 70 6.72 -7.32 -0.19
CA LEU A 70 5.99 -7.81 0.99
C LEU A 70 4.49 -7.48 0.93
N LEU A 71 4.12 -6.25 0.55
CA LEU A 71 2.73 -5.79 0.61
C LEU A 71 1.89 -6.23 -0.60
N ALA A 72 2.47 -6.29 -1.81
CA ALA A 72 1.72 -6.60 -3.02
C ALA A 72 1.05 -7.99 -3.00
N PRO A 73 1.68 -9.08 -2.49
CA PRO A 73 1.02 -10.37 -2.33
C PRO A 73 -0.21 -10.32 -1.43
N LEU A 74 -0.12 -9.62 -0.29
CA LEU A 74 -1.25 -9.44 0.63
C LEU A 74 -2.41 -8.73 -0.05
N VAL A 75 -2.13 -7.61 -0.73
CA VAL A 75 -3.13 -6.82 -1.47
C VAL A 75 -3.80 -7.64 -2.57
N ARG A 76 -3.10 -8.62 -3.16
CA ARG A 76 -3.62 -9.53 -4.19
C ARG A 76 -4.53 -10.63 -3.65
N LEU A 77 -4.52 -10.91 -2.34
CA LEU A 77 -5.38 -11.94 -1.76
C LEU A 77 -6.86 -11.66 -2.08
N PRO A 78 -7.60 -12.60 -2.71
CA PRO A 78 -9.00 -12.39 -3.08
C PRO A 78 -9.88 -12.01 -1.89
N GLY A 79 -9.62 -12.61 -0.72
CA GLY A 79 -10.32 -12.36 0.54
C GLY A 79 -9.91 -11.07 1.27
N PHE A 80 -8.82 -10.39 0.87
CA PHE A 80 -8.46 -9.08 1.41
C PHE A 80 -9.07 -7.96 0.55
N LYS A 81 -10.18 -7.41 1.02
CA LYS A 81 -10.96 -6.37 0.33
C LYS A 81 -10.38 -4.97 0.59
N LEU A 82 -9.88 -4.35 -0.47
CA LEU A 82 -9.54 -2.93 -0.50
C LEU A 82 -10.43 -2.24 -1.54
N ARG A 83 -10.95 -1.05 -1.19
CA ARG A 83 -11.79 -0.26 -2.11
C ARG A 83 -11.10 0.01 -3.44
N ASN A 84 -9.80 0.32 -3.39
CA ASN A 84 -8.99 0.77 -4.52
C ASN A 84 -7.85 -0.21 -4.85
N ARG A 85 -8.09 -1.53 -4.80
CA ARG A 85 -7.03 -2.56 -4.94
C ARG A 85 -6.09 -2.34 -6.13
N ARG A 86 -6.63 -2.04 -7.31
CA ARG A 86 -5.82 -1.80 -8.53
C ARG A 86 -4.92 -0.57 -8.38
N THR A 87 -5.47 0.52 -7.84
CA THR A 87 -4.75 1.76 -7.55
C THR A 87 -3.62 1.52 -6.55
N VAL A 88 -3.89 0.79 -5.46
CA VAL A 88 -2.90 0.47 -4.43
C VAL A 88 -1.76 -0.36 -5.00
N LEU A 89 -2.05 -1.40 -5.80
CA LEU A 89 -1.02 -2.20 -6.45
C LEU A 89 -0.16 -1.35 -7.39
N ARG A 90 -0.80 -0.48 -8.18
CA ARG A 90 -0.09 0.43 -9.08
C ARG A 90 0.78 1.42 -8.30
N ALA A 91 0.28 1.96 -7.18
CA ALA A 91 1.03 2.84 -6.31
C ALA A 91 2.24 2.15 -5.67
N LEU A 92 2.13 0.88 -5.26
CA LEU A 92 3.26 0.10 -4.76
C LEU A 92 4.36 -0.06 -5.82
N ASP A 93 3.98 -0.33 -7.08
CA ASP A 93 4.93 -0.42 -8.20
C ASP A 93 5.61 0.93 -8.49
N LEU A 94 4.85 2.03 -8.48
CA LEU A 94 5.38 3.40 -8.67
C LEU A 94 6.30 3.81 -7.51
N TYR A 95 5.91 3.50 -6.27
CA TYR A 95 6.70 3.77 -5.07
C TYR A 95 8.07 3.09 -5.09
N ALA A 96 8.14 1.85 -5.60
CA ALA A 96 9.38 1.10 -5.74
C ALA A 96 10.24 1.60 -6.90
N SER A 97 9.64 1.92 -8.05
CA SER A 97 10.37 2.21 -9.30
C SER A 97 10.74 3.69 -9.52
N ALA A 98 9.96 4.64 -8.98
CA ALA A 98 10.13 6.07 -9.26
C ALA A 98 10.73 6.88 -8.09
N ASN A 99 11.01 6.23 -6.95
CA ASN A 99 11.56 6.85 -5.74
C ASN A 99 10.77 8.08 -5.26
N ILE A 100 9.45 7.98 -5.22
CA ILE A 100 8.51 9.03 -4.74
C ILE A 100 7.79 8.60 -3.46
N GLY A 101 7.17 9.51 -2.72
CA GLY A 101 6.34 9.13 -1.57
C GLY A 101 5.20 8.18 -1.98
N PHE A 102 4.76 7.30 -1.07
CA PHE A 102 3.62 6.43 -1.37
C PHE A 102 2.33 7.23 -1.59
N GLY A 103 2.17 8.37 -0.91
CA GLY A 103 1.08 9.32 -1.16
C GLY A 103 1.11 9.87 -2.60
N ASP A 104 2.27 10.32 -3.08
CA ASP A 104 2.43 10.79 -4.46
C ASP A 104 2.15 9.66 -5.46
N ALA A 105 2.61 8.44 -5.15
CA ALA A 105 2.35 7.26 -5.96
C ALA A 105 0.86 6.92 -6.05
N MET A 106 0.11 7.10 -4.95
CA MET A 106 -1.35 6.96 -4.93
C MET A 106 -2.04 8.05 -5.78
N ILE A 107 -1.55 9.29 -5.76
CA ILE A 107 -2.06 10.37 -6.61
C ILE A 107 -1.86 10.00 -8.09
N VAL A 108 -0.64 9.64 -8.49
CA VAL A 108 -0.32 9.24 -9.86
C VAL A 108 -1.16 8.05 -10.29
N ALA A 109 -1.23 6.98 -9.49
CA ALA A 109 -2.04 5.80 -9.80
C ALA A 109 -3.53 6.11 -9.94
N THR A 110 -4.05 7.04 -9.12
CA THR A 110 -5.45 7.48 -9.20
C THR A 110 -5.70 8.28 -10.47
N MET A 111 -4.79 9.18 -10.83
CA MET A 111 -4.87 9.96 -12.07
C MET A 111 -4.81 9.07 -13.31
N GLU A 112 -3.90 8.09 -13.35
CA GLU A 112 -3.82 7.08 -14.40
C GLU A 112 -5.15 6.32 -14.55
N GLN A 113 -5.77 5.94 -13.43
CA GLN A 113 -7.04 5.21 -13.45
C GLN A 113 -8.24 6.07 -13.86
N SER A 114 -8.25 7.35 -13.48
CA SER A 114 -9.34 8.28 -13.82
C SER A 114 -9.18 8.93 -15.19
N GLY A 115 -8.01 8.78 -15.84
CA GLY A 115 -7.66 9.50 -17.07
C GLY A 115 -7.38 10.99 -16.85
N SER A 116 -7.11 11.41 -15.61
CA SER A 116 -6.83 12.80 -15.27
C SER A 116 -5.38 13.15 -15.61
N GLN A 117 -5.16 14.33 -16.18
CA GLN A 117 -3.84 14.75 -16.64
C GLN A 117 -3.27 15.94 -15.89
N ILE A 118 -4.04 16.62 -15.04
CA ILE A 118 -3.60 17.83 -14.34
C ILE A 118 -3.54 17.55 -12.84
N VAL A 119 -2.42 17.89 -12.21
CA VAL A 119 -2.25 17.88 -10.76
C VAL A 119 -1.78 19.25 -10.29
N TYR A 120 -2.43 19.79 -9.27
CA TYR A 120 -1.91 20.95 -8.56
C TYR A 120 -0.92 20.49 -7.48
N SER A 121 0.33 20.89 -7.58
CA SER A 121 1.37 20.52 -6.63
C SER A 121 2.57 21.44 -6.71
N TYR A 122 3.16 21.75 -5.56
CA TYR A 122 4.49 22.37 -5.47
C TYR A 122 5.63 21.37 -5.70
N ASP A 123 5.34 20.07 -5.67
CA ASP A 123 6.34 19.02 -5.89
C ASP A 123 6.56 18.76 -7.39
N VAL A 124 7.77 19.05 -7.87
CA VAL A 124 8.19 18.83 -9.26
C VAL A 124 8.28 17.34 -9.65
N HIS A 125 8.24 16.41 -8.69
CA HIS A 125 8.30 14.97 -8.97
C HIS A 125 7.20 14.47 -9.91
N PHE A 126 6.03 15.12 -9.90
CA PHE A 126 4.91 14.76 -10.78
C PHE A 126 5.22 14.97 -12.28
N GLU A 127 6.16 15.84 -12.63
CA GLU A 127 6.55 16.11 -14.03
C GLU A 127 7.26 14.91 -14.70
N ARG A 128 7.70 13.93 -13.90
CA ARG A 128 8.37 12.71 -14.39
C ARG A 128 7.42 11.70 -15.03
N PHE A 129 6.11 11.84 -14.80
CA PHE A 129 5.11 10.88 -15.25
C PHE A 129 4.50 11.29 -16.58
N ALA A 130 4.66 10.46 -17.59
CA ALA A 130 4.10 10.70 -18.92
C ALA A 130 2.57 10.88 -18.85
N GLY A 131 2.06 11.94 -19.49
CA GLY A 131 0.64 12.26 -19.49
C GLY A 131 0.16 13.05 -18.27
N ILE A 132 1.02 13.30 -17.27
CA ILE A 132 0.72 14.18 -16.14
C ILE A 132 1.36 15.55 -16.37
N ARG A 133 0.57 16.60 -16.16
CA ARG A 133 0.96 18.01 -16.20
C ARG A 133 0.76 18.59 -14.80
N ARG A 134 1.89 18.90 -14.14
CA ARG A 134 1.89 19.64 -12.88
C ARG A 134 1.56 21.11 -13.13
N GLN A 135 0.78 21.70 -12.23
CA GLN A 135 0.55 23.14 -12.14
C GLN A 135 0.77 23.60 -10.70
N GLU A 136 1.38 24.76 -10.50
CA GLU A 136 1.40 25.39 -9.17
C GLU A 136 0.08 26.14 -8.95
N PRO A 137 -0.52 26.03 -7.77
CA PRO A 137 -1.68 26.84 -7.43
C PRO A 137 -1.23 28.26 -7.08
N GLY A 138 -1.12 29.13 -8.08
CA GLY A 138 -1.04 30.60 -7.95
C GLY A 138 0.17 31.12 -7.18
#